data_AF-A0A2V9MQ27-F1
#
_entry.id   AF-A0A2V9MQ27-F1
#
_cell.length_a   1.000
_cell.length_b   1.000
_cell.length_c   1.000
_cell.angle_alpha   90.00
_cell.angle_beta   90.00
_cell.angle_gamma   90.00
#
_symmetry.space_group_name_H-M   'P 1'
#
loop_
_entity.id
_entity.type
_entity.pdbx_description
1 polymer ?
#
loop_
_entity_poly.entity_id
_entity_poly.type
_entity_poly.pdbx_seq_one_letter_code
_entity_poly.pdbx_strand_id
1 'polypeptide(L)'
;MAVSTKLNLPGTESPGRRSFFRQVCSIIGARQKSVEIQRVLVTVERTRQPRSEWWCTASLEGLASGAGGKGGNMAALKASRDLLLKLFEHPAAGVRHASLQLLKEAGLPTGAAAERALRRAETAASDSGADPLARADAIDLLSLAGPEARAALFKKLIDPQEPEVVQAAAVRGLGQVKGDEVATFLLSRWRTMTPAVRSEAGYALEADPSRARLVLKAIKDEEIQAWTLNFSQKRALIMNKDPEIRNRAHALLEEQPGEREKVVKRYQAALDSNGDAARGEQVFKRVCSKCHKKNGVGVEVGPDLGTVQNRPTPLLLEDVLMPSKSIAQKYEAYVVETFSGGINEGVLGSQTPTTITLRKEEGKQIIIPRKDIKRMYAANLSAMPADLEKQVDIQQMADLLKFLTTR
;
A
#
# COMPACT_ATOMS: atom_id res chain seq x y z
N MET A 1 37.13 -19.41 13.75
CA MET A 1 36.10 -20.39 14.17
C MET A 1 35.68 -20.16 15.63
N ALA A 2 35.37 -18.92 16.04
CA ALA A 2 35.14 -18.58 17.46
C ALA A 2 34.17 -17.39 17.67
N VAL A 3 33.12 -17.28 16.86
CA VAL A 3 31.94 -16.41 17.10
C VAL A 3 30.67 -17.10 16.57
N SER A 4 30.47 -18.38 16.91
CA SER A 4 29.30 -19.14 16.44
C SER A 4 28.57 -19.91 17.54
N THR A 5 28.91 -19.71 18.81
CA THR A 5 28.49 -20.63 19.90
C THR A 5 27.94 -19.97 21.17
N LYS A 6 27.61 -18.66 21.17
CA LYS A 6 27.09 -17.99 22.39
C LYS A 6 25.90 -17.04 22.21
N LEU A 7 25.14 -17.17 21.13
CA LEU A 7 23.75 -16.71 21.11
C LEU A 7 22.90 -17.93 20.77
N ASN A 8 22.39 -18.58 21.82
CA ASN A 8 21.38 -19.63 21.70
C ASN A 8 20.08 -18.93 21.27
N LEU A 9 20.03 -18.50 20.00
CA LEU A 9 18.87 -17.81 19.46
C LEU A 9 17.70 -18.81 19.49
N PRO A 10 16.62 -18.49 20.20
CA PRO A 10 15.61 -19.48 20.53
C PRO A 10 14.93 -19.99 19.24
N GLY A 11 14.85 -21.30 19.09
CA GLY A 11 14.27 -21.94 17.90
C GLY A 11 12.76 -21.76 17.72
N THR A 12 12.08 -21.02 18.63
CA THR A 12 10.63 -20.78 18.59
C THR A 12 10.31 -19.31 18.38
N GLU A 13 9.52 -19.02 17.35
CA GLU A 13 8.98 -17.70 17.07
C GLU A 13 8.00 -17.25 18.16
N SER A 14 8.04 -15.98 18.53
CA SER A 14 6.96 -15.31 19.27
C SER A 14 6.82 -13.86 18.80
N PRO A 15 5.63 -13.24 18.92
CA PRO A 15 5.43 -11.85 18.51
C PRO A 15 6.44 -10.88 19.15
N GLY A 16 6.73 -11.06 20.45
CA GLY A 16 7.72 -10.25 21.17
C GLY A 16 9.14 -10.44 20.65
N ARG A 17 9.55 -11.67 20.33
CA ARG A 17 10.89 -11.94 19.77
C ARG A 17 11.02 -11.40 18.35
N ARG A 18 10.02 -11.61 17.49
CA ARG A 18 10.02 -11.06 16.12
C ARG A 18 10.12 -9.54 16.14
N SER A 19 9.35 -8.89 17.02
CA SER A 19 9.41 -7.44 17.23
C SER A 19 10.80 -6.98 17.69
N PHE A 20 11.41 -7.68 18.66
CA PHE A 20 12.76 -7.39 19.13
C PHE A 20 13.80 -7.38 18.01
N PHE A 21 13.86 -8.45 17.19
CA PHE A 21 14.80 -8.52 16.06
C PHE A 21 14.57 -7.40 15.05
N ARG A 22 13.31 -7.12 14.73
CA ARG A 22 12.94 -6.04 13.80
C ARG A 22 13.38 -4.68 14.32
N GLN A 23 13.14 -4.37 15.60
CA GLN A 23 13.51 -3.09 16.21
C GLN A 23 15.03 -2.91 16.34
N VAL A 24 15.76 -3.95 16.79
CA VAL A 24 17.22 -3.88 16.89
C VAL A 24 17.83 -3.63 15.51
N CYS A 25 17.35 -4.34 14.49
CA CYS A 25 17.86 -4.18 13.13
C CYS A 25 17.42 -2.87 12.48
N SER A 26 16.27 -2.30 12.85
CA SER A 26 15.89 -0.95 12.39
C SER A 26 16.80 0.13 12.96
N ILE A 27 17.26 -0.02 14.21
CA ILE A 27 18.27 0.90 14.77
C ILE A 27 19.59 0.76 14.01
N ILE A 28 20.03 -0.47 13.71
CA ILE A 28 21.24 -0.70 12.90
C ILE A 28 21.11 -0.07 11.51
N GLY A 29 19.96 -0.28 10.85
CA GLY A 29 19.65 0.34 9.57
C GLY A 29 19.69 1.86 9.64
N ALA A 30 19.07 2.47 10.65
CA ALA A 30 19.04 3.92 10.83
C ALA A 30 20.43 4.53 11.08
N ARG A 31 21.35 3.77 11.71
CA ARG A 31 22.74 4.23 11.97
C ARG A 31 23.61 4.26 10.71
N GLN A 32 23.21 3.58 9.62
CA GLN A 32 23.90 3.62 8.32
C GLN A 32 25.39 3.25 8.36
N LYS A 33 25.79 2.36 9.28
CA LYS A 33 27.17 1.85 9.38
C LYS A 33 27.34 0.57 8.56
N SER A 34 28.09 0.64 7.46
CA SER A 34 28.27 -0.47 6.51
C SER A 34 28.73 -1.78 7.19
N VAL A 35 29.66 -1.70 8.15
CA VAL A 35 30.17 -2.86 8.88
C VAL A 35 29.09 -3.53 9.73
N GLU A 36 28.20 -2.76 10.35
CA GLU A 36 27.11 -3.31 11.18
C GLU A 36 26.06 -3.98 10.31
N ILE A 37 25.66 -3.32 9.21
CA ILE A 37 24.73 -3.87 8.22
C ILE A 37 25.29 -5.17 7.64
N GLN A 38 26.54 -5.16 7.18
CA GLN A 38 27.18 -6.34 6.59
C GLN A 38 27.26 -7.50 7.58
N ARG A 39 27.52 -7.25 8.87
CA ARG A 39 27.51 -8.31 9.90
C ARG A 39 26.14 -8.96 10.04
N VAL A 40 25.05 -8.17 10.03
CA VAL A 40 23.69 -8.73 10.07
C VAL A 40 23.44 -9.57 8.83
N LEU A 41 23.73 -9.05 7.63
CA LEU A 41 23.52 -9.77 6.38
C LEU A 41 24.33 -11.08 6.30
N VAL A 42 25.59 -11.08 6.73
CA VAL A 42 26.44 -12.28 6.77
C VAL A 42 25.89 -13.30 7.78
N THR A 43 25.35 -12.82 8.91
CA THR A 43 24.75 -13.70 9.92
C THR A 43 23.50 -14.39 9.37
N VAL A 44 22.66 -13.64 8.64
CA VAL A 44 21.48 -14.19 7.97
C VAL A 44 21.89 -15.19 6.89
N GLU A 45 22.88 -14.86 6.05
CA GLU A 45 23.28 -15.73 4.94
C GLU A 45 23.86 -17.08 5.40
N ARG A 46 24.61 -17.06 6.51
CA ARG A 46 25.16 -18.28 7.12
C ARG A 46 24.09 -19.15 7.78
N THR A 47 22.90 -18.59 8.06
CA THR A 47 21.84 -19.28 8.77
C THR A 47 20.77 -19.75 7.81
N ARG A 48 20.88 -21.01 7.34
CA ARG A 48 19.92 -21.61 6.39
C ARG A 48 18.98 -22.64 7.02
N GLN A 49 18.94 -22.72 8.34
CA GLN A 49 18.08 -23.68 9.04
C GLN A 49 16.62 -23.19 9.04
N PRO A 50 15.62 -24.04 8.71
CA PRO A 50 14.21 -23.63 8.66
C PRO A 50 13.69 -22.96 9.94
N ARG A 51 14.16 -23.41 11.11
CA ARG A 51 13.79 -22.84 12.43
C ARG A 51 14.27 -21.41 12.66
N SER A 52 15.16 -20.90 11.80
CA SER A 52 15.75 -19.57 11.91
C SER A 52 15.17 -18.56 10.92
N GLU A 53 14.30 -19.00 10.01
CA GLU A 53 13.77 -18.16 8.92
C GLU A 53 13.00 -16.94 9.43
N TRP A 54 12.25 -17.09 10.53
CA TRP A 54 11.43 -16.02 11.11
C TRP A 54 12.28 -14.85 11.60
N TRP A 55 13.39 -15.10 12.30
CA TRP A 55 14.25 -14.02 12.80
C TRP A 55 15.16 -13.48 11.71
N CYS A 56 15.59 -14.31 10.76
CA CYS A 56 16.32 -13.85 9.57
C CYS A 56 15.46 -12.84 8.79
N THR A 57 14.20 -13.19 8.54
CA THR A 57 13.22 -12.30 7.90
C THR A 57 13.02 -11.03 8.72
N ALA A 58 12.76 -11.14 10.02
CA ALA A 58 12.54 -9.99 10.89
C ALA A 58 13.75 -9.03 10.95
N SER A 59 14.96 -9.57 10.94
CA SER A 59 16.20 -8.79 10.90
C SER A 59 16.34 -8.00 9.59
N LEU A 60 16.06 -8.63 8.45
CA LEU A 60 16.12 -7.96 7.14
C LEU A 60 15.01 -6.91 7.00
N GLU A 61 13.78 -7.22 7.43
CA GLU A 61 12.66 -6.26 7.49
C GLU A 61 13.01 -5.05 8.37
N GLY A 62 13.62 -5.30 9.53
CA GLY A 62 14.12 -4.26 10.42
C GLY A 62 15.16 -3.37 9.74
N LEU A 63 16.19 -3.97 9.13
CA LEU A 63 17.21 -3.24 8.37
C LEU A 63 16.58 -2.36 7.27
N ALA A 64 15.65 -2.90 6.48
CA ALA A 64 14.99 -2.17 5.40
C ALA A 64 14.20 -0.97 5.95
N SER A 65 13.46 -1.18 7.05
CA SER A 65 12.68 -0.14 7.71
C SER A 65 13.56 0.99 8.27
N GLY A 66 14.72 0.64 8.84
CA GLY A 66 15.69 1.62 9.33
C GLY A 66 16.44 2.35 8.23
N ALA A 67 16.71 1.68 7.11
CA ALA A 67 17.48 2.24 6.00
C ALA A 67 16.67 3.15 5.07
N GLY A 68 15.36 2.92 4.94
CA GLY A 68 14.44 3.70 4.09
C GLY A 68 14.02 5.08 4.65
N GLY A 69 14.57 5.51 5.79
CA GLY A 69 14.29 6.85 6.34
C GLY A 69 14.95 7.97 5.51
N LYS A 70 14.26 9.11 5.34
CA LYS A 70 14.80 10.31 4.64
C LYS A 70 16.16 10.69 5.22
N GLY A 71 17.23 10.51 4.42
CA GLY A 71 18.61 10.81 4.79
C GLY A 71 19.54 9.57 4.88
N GLY A 72 19.02 8.37 4.65
CA GLY A 72 19.84 7.15 4.59
C GLY A 72 20.95 7.26 3.53
N ASN A 73 22.20 7.08 3.95
CA ASN A 73 23.32 6.96 3.02
C ASN A 73 23.25 5.59 2.33
N MET A 74 22.59 5.54 1.17
CA MET A 74 22.51 4.34 0.33
C MET A 74 23.88 3.70 0.07
N ALA A 75 25.00 4.44 0.16
CA ALA A 75 26.34 3.88 0.03
C ALA A 75 26.64 2.72 1.00
N ALA A 76 26.06 2.73 2.21
CA ALA A 76 26.26 1.66 3.18
C ALA A 76 25.65 0.34 2.69
N LEU A 77 24.49 0.40 2.03
CA LEU A 77 23.84 -0.75 1.40
C LEU A 77 24.49 -1.13 0.07
N LYS A 78 25.02 -0.16 -0.70
CA LYS A 78 25.72 -0.41 -1.97
C LYS A 78 26.90 -1.38 -1.81
N ALA A 79 27.62 -1.31 -0.69
CA ALA A 79 28.72 -2.23 -0.38
C ALA A 79 28.26 -3.69 -0.17
N SER A 80 26.96 -3.92 0.03
CA SER A 80 26.39 -5.24 0.33
C SER A 80 25.56 -5.83 -0.81
N ARG A 81 25.56 -5.22 -2.02
CA ARG A 81 24.71 -5.64 -3.15
C ARG A 81 24.86 -7.11 -3.53
N ASP A 82 26.09 -7.62 -3.58
CA ASP A 82 26.35 -9.02 -3.93
C ASP A 82 25.79 -9.98 -2.88
N LEU A 83 25.91 -9.62 -1.60
CA LEU A 83 25.38 -10.41 -0.50
C LEU A 83 23.85 -10.37 -0.46
N LEU A 84 23.26 -9.21 -0.74
CA LEU A 84 21.81 -9.06 -0.86
C LEU A 84 21.26 -9.88 -2.03
N LEU A 85 21.94 -9.88 -3.18
CA LEU A 85 21.57 -10.73 -4.31
C LEU A 85 21.68 -12.22 -3.95
N LYS A 86 22.71 -12.63 -3.20
CA LYS A 86 22.84 -14.01 -2.70
C LYS A 86 21.70 -14.38 -1.74
N LEU A 87 21.27 -13.45 -0.88
CA LEU A 87 20.12 -13.63 0.02
C LEU A 87 18.78 -13.71 -0.72
N PHE A 88 18.67 -13.06 -1.88
CA PHE A 88 17.50 -13.20 -2.75
C PHE A 88 17.34 -14.64 -3.28
N GLU A 89 18.42 -15.41 -3.35
CA GLU A 89 18.38 -16.81 -3.78
C GLU A 89 18.14 -17.79 -2.61
N HIS A 90 17.76 -17.29 -1.44
CA HIS A 90 17.51 -18.10 -0.26
C HIS A 90 16.20 -18.93 -0.39
N PRO A 91 16.15 -20.17 0.14
CA PRO A 91 14.95 -21.02 0.06
C PRO A 91 13.74 -20.45 0.81
N ALA A 92 13.97 -19.70 1.88
CA ALA A 92 12.91 -19.06 2.66
C ALA A 92 12.33 -17.81 1.97
N ALA A 93 11.02 -17.80 1.72
CA ALA A 93 10.33 -16.70 1.04
C ALA A 93 10.49 -15.35 1.76
N GLY A 94 10.37 -15.33 3.10
CA GLY A 94 10.54 -14.10 3.87
C GLY A 94 11.93 -13.47 3.72
N VAL A 95 12.98 -14.29 3.61
CA VAL A 95 14.35 -13.81 3.39
C VAL A 95 14.50 -13.25 1.98
N ARG A 96 13.98 -13.94 0.95
CA ARG A 96 13.99 -13.43 -0.43
C ARG A 96 13.31 -12.08 -0.53
N HIS A 97 12.07 -12.00 -0.06
CA HIS A 97 11.27 -10.79 -0.11
C HIS A 97 11.95 -9.62 0.63
N ALA A 98 12.41 -9.84 1.85
CA ALA A 98 13.07 -8.79 2.63
C ALA A 98 14.41 -8.35 2.01
N SER A 99 15.17 -9.27 1.42
CA SER A 99 16.41 -8.94 0.70
C SER A 99 16.14 -8.13 -0.57
N LEU A 100 15.03 -8.39 -1.27
CA LEU A 100 14.60 -7.63 -2.44
C LEU A 100 14.24 -6.18 -2.09
N GLN A 101 13.59 -5.94 -0.96
CA GLN A 101 13.33 -4.57 -0.48
C GLN A 101 14.64 -3.82 -0.23
N LEU A 102 15.64 -4.49 0.36
CA LEU A 102 16.98 -3.91 0.53
C LEU A 102 17.70 -3.69 -0.82
N LEU A 103 17.49 -4.56 -1.81
CA LEU A 103 18.03 -4.37 -3.17
C LEU A 103 17.41 -3.19 -3.91
N LYS A 104 16.11 -2.91 -3.71
CA LYS A 104 15.46 -1.70 -4.28
C LYS A 104 16.17 -0.43 -3.82
N GLU A 105 16.59 -0.39 -2.56
CA GLU A 105 17.40 0.70 -2.01
C GLU A 105 18.89 0.60 -2.35
N ALA A 106 19.47 -0.59 -2.41
CA ALA A 106 20.89 -0.72 -2.72
C ALA A 106 21.17 -0.47 -4.21
N GLY A 107 20.25 -0.84 -5.10
CA GLY A 107 20.47 -1.14 -6.52
C GLY A 107 21.06 -2.54 -6.72
N LEU A 108 20.91 -3.10 -7.92
CA LEU A 108 21.49 -4.41 -8.25
C LEU A 108 23.02 -4.34 -8.39
N PRO A 109 23.75 -5.43 -8.04
CA PRO A 109 25.15 -5.57 -8.43
C PRO A 109 25.27 -5.75 -9.95
N THR A 110 26.49 -5.62 -10.46
CA THR A 110 26.80 -5.84 -11.88
C THR A 110 27.62 -7.13 -12.05
N GLY A 111 27.71 -7.64 -13.29
CA GLY A 111 28.53 -8.80 -13.63
C GLY A 111 27.80 -10.14 -13.64
N ALA A 112 28.56 -11.22 -13.85
CA ALA A 112 28.01 -12.53 -14.20
C ALA A 112 27.08 -13.15 -13.13
N ALA A 113 27.27 -12.81 -11.85
CA ALA A 113 26.38 -13.28 -10.79
C ALA A 113 24.98 -12.63 -10.90
N ALA A 114 24.93 -11.33 -11.15
CA ALA A 114 23.68 -10.60 -11.38
C ALA A 114 22.96 -11.14 -12.61
N GLU A 115 23.67 -11.32 -13.73
CA GLU A 115 23.08 -11.89 -14.94
C GLU A 115 22.51 -13.30 -14.76
N ARG A 116 23.19 -14.16 -13.99
CA ARG A 116 22.67 -15.50 -13.66
C ARG A 116 21.41 -15.43 -12.80
N ALA A 117 21.39 -14.54 -11.80
CA ALA A 117 20.21 -14.35 -10.96
C ALA A 117 19.02 -13.83 -11.79
N LEU A 118 19.25 -12.90 -12.72
CA LEU A 118 18.22 -12.39 -13.62
C LEU A 118 17.68 -13.48 -14.56
N ARG A 119 18.55 -14.31 -15.16
CA ARG A 119 18.10 -15.46 -15.97
C ARG A 119 17.24 -16.43 -15.16
N ARG A 120 17.63 -16.74 -13.91
CA ARG A 120 16.81 -17.57 -13.02
C ARG A 120 15.47 -16.92 -12.70
N ALA A 121 15.46 -15.61 -12.48
CA ALA A 121 14.23 -14.86 -12.24
C ALA A 121 13.29 -14.87 -13.46
N GLU A 122 13.82 -14.79 -14.69
CA GLU A 122 13.01 -14.92 -15.92
C GLU A 122 12.37 -16.30 -16.04
N THR A 123 13.14 -17.36 -15.75
CA THR A 123 12.62 -18.74 -15.69
C THR A 123 11.54 -18.88 -14.62
N ALA A 124 11.80 -18.42 -13.39
CA ALA A 124 10.86 -18.53 -12.29
C ALA A 124 9.57 -17.75 -12.57
N ALA A 125 9.66 -16.50 -13.02
CA ALA A 125 8.49 -15.68 -13.34
C ALA A 125 7.56 -16.35 -14.37
N SER A 126 8.14 -17.05 -15.35
CA SER A 126 7.43 -17.70 -16.45
C SER A 126 6.92 -19.11 -16.14
N ASP A 127 7.35 -19.72 -15.04
CA ASP A 127 6.96 -21.07 -14.66
C ASP A 127 5.63 -21.06 -13.90
N SER A 128 4.54 -21.44 -14.58
CA SER A 128 3.21 -21.50 -13.97
C SER A 128 3.08 -22.56 -12.86
N GLY A 129 4.01 -23.51 -12.77
CA GLY A 129 4.07 -24.52 -11.70
C GLY A 129 4.83 -24.08 -10.45
N ALA A 130 5.57 -22.97 -10.51
CA ALA A 130 6.33 -22.46 -9.39
C ALA A 130 5.46 -21.75 -8.34
N ASP A 131 5.97 -21.64 -7.12
CA ASP A 131 5.32 -20.92 -6.02
C ASP A 131 4.98 -19.47 -6.41
N PRO A 132 3.72 -19.01 -6.30
CA PRO A 132 3.31 -17.69 -6.74
C PRO A 132 4.07 -16.52 -6.10
N LEU A 133 4.49 -16.65 -4.84
CA LEU A 133 5.26 -15.60 -4.16
C LEU A 133 6.69 -15.55 -4.69
N ALA A 134 7.33 -16.70 -4.93
CA ALA A 134 8.63 -16.76 -5.59
C ALA A 134 8.59 -16.15 -7.00
N ARG A 135 7.51 -16.40 -7.76
CA ARG A 135 7.28 -15.78 -9.07
C ARG A 135 7.14 -14.26 -8.96
N ALA A 136 6.38 -13.76 -8.01
CA ALA A 136 6.21 -12.33 -7.76
C ALA A 136 7.54 -11.65 -7.36
N ASP A 137 8.33 -12.25 -6.46
CA ASP A 137 9.65 -11.77 -6.09
C ASP A 137 10.62 -11.74 -7.30
N ALA A 138 10.54 -12.74 -8.17
CA ALA A 138 11.33 -12.79 -9.41
C ALA A 138 10.96 -11.62 -10.36
N ILE A 139 9.68 -11.34 -10.54
CA ILE A 139 9.19 -10.21 -11.35
C ILE A 139 9.67 -8.86 -10.78
N ASP A 140 9.61 -8.70 -9.47
CA ASP A 140 10.09 -7.48 -8.80
C ASP A 140 11.62 -7.31 -8.98
N LEU A 141 12.43 -8.39 -8.93
CA LEU A 141 13.87 -8.34 -9.22
C LEU A 141 14.13 -7.93 -10.68
N LEU A 142 13.37 -8.51 -11.60
CA LEU A 142 13.45 -8.22 -13.03
C LEU A 142 13.10 -6.76 -13.34
N SER A 143 12.11 -6.23 -12.65
CA SER A 143 11.72 -4.82 -12.74
C SER A 143 12.85 -3.90 -12.30
N LEU A 144 13.56 -4.25 -11.21
CA LEU A 144 14.72 -3.48 -10.73
C LEU A 144 15.90 -3.46 -11.73
N ALA A 145 16.03 -4.49 -12.57
CA ALA A 145 17.12 -4.60 -13.55
C ALA A 145 16.89 -3.84 -14.86
N GLY A 146 15.64 -3.46 -15.15
CA GLY A 146 15.26 -2.88 -16.44
C GLY A 146 13.87 -3.35 -16.84
N PRO A 147 12.82 -2.59 -16.52
CA PRO A 147 11.44 -2.99 -16.78
C PRO A 147 11.09 -2.92 -18.27
N GLU A 148 11.69 -2.01 -19.05
CA GLU A 148 11.41 -1.84 -20.48
C GLU A 148 11.72 -3.10 -21.29
N ALA A 149 12.88 -3.72 -21.04
CA ALA A 149 13.31 -4.95 -21.71
C ALA A 149 12.37 -6.14 -21.43
N ARG A 150 11.52 -6.03 -20.39
CA ARG A 150 10.68 -7.11 -19.87
C ARG A 150 9.19 -6.79 -19.95
N ALA A 151 8.84 -5.66 -20.56
CA ALA A 151 7.45 -5.21 -20.70
C ALA A 151 6.57 -6.28 -21.35
N ALA A 152 7.08 -7.01 -22.36
CA ALA A 152 6.34 -8.09 -23.02
C ALA A 152 6.02 -9.25 -22.07
N LEU A 153 6.97 -9.65 -21.23
CA LEU A 153 6.76 -10.66 -20.19
C LEU A 153 5.74 -10.18 -19.16
N PHE A 154 5.87 -8.95 -18.67
CA PHE A 154 4.92 -8.38 -17.70
C PHE A 154 3.51 -8.31 -18.27
N LYS A 155 3.34 -7.85 -19.52
CA LYS A 155 2.05 -7.85 -20.22
C LYS A 155 1.45 -9.26 -20.30
N LYS A 156 2.26 -10.30 -20.58
CA LYS A 156 1.79 -11.70 -20.63
C LYS A 156 1.29 -12.21 -19.27
N LEU A 157 1.96 -11.81 -18.18
CA LEU A 157 1.64 -12.26 -16.82
C LEU A 157 0.45 -11.53 -16.18
N ILE A 158 -0.09 -10.49 -16.84
CA ILE A 158 -1.32 -9.81 -16.45
C ILE A 158 -2.50 -10.51 -17.14
N ASP A 159 -2.76 -11.74 -16.70
CA ASP A 159 -3.82 -12.61 -17.22
C ASP A 159 -4.63 -13.23 -16.05
N PRO A 160 -5.97 -13.35 -16.14
CA PRO A 160 -6.79 -13.95 -15.09
C PRO A 160 -6.44 -15.39 -14.71
N GLN A 161 -5.72 -16.13 -15.56
CA GLN A 161 -5.23 -17.47 -15.24
C GLN A 161 -4.02 -17.47 -14.31
N GLU A 162 -3.34 -16.33 -14.17
CA GLU A 162 -2.18 -16.19 -13.29
C GLU A 162 -2.62 -15.87 -11.85
N PRO A 163 -1.87 -16.31 -10.82
CA PRO A 163 -2.16 -15.94 -9.44
C PRO A 163 -2.16 -14.41 -9.23
N GLU A 164 -3.05 -13.91 -8.36
CA GLU A 164 -3.21 -12.47 -8.10
C GLU A 164 -1.90 -11.75 -7.76
N VAL A 165 -1.05 -12.36 -6.94
CA VAL A 165 0.25 -11.80 -6.53
C VAL A 165 1.25 -11.68 -7.68
N VAL A 166 1.16 -12.58 -8.68
CA VAL A 166 1.99 -12.56 -9.89
C VAL A 166 1.53 -11.43 -10.80
N GLN A 167 0.22 -11.32 -11.04
CA GLN A 167 -0.37 -10.22 -11.80
C GLN A 167 -0.01 -8.87 -11.17
N ALA A 168 -0.18 -8.72 -9.86
CA ALA A 168 0.15 -7.50 -9.12
C ALA A 168 1.63 -7.10 -9.28
N ALA A 169 2.57 -8.05 -9.18
CA ALA A 169 3.99 -7.79 -9.42
C ALA A 169 4.27 -7.37 -10.86
N ALA A 170 3.65 -8.02 -11.84
CA ALA A 170 3.80 -7.68 -13.24
C ALA A 170 3.27 -6.27 -13.55
N VAL A 171 2.13 -5.87 -12.95
CA VAL A 171 1.59 -4.50 -13.07
C VAL A 171 2.56 -3.48 -12.47
N ARG A 172 3.11 -3.72 -11.28
CA ARG A 172 4.11 -2.82 -10.68
C ARG A 172 5.35 -2.67 -11.55
N GLY A 173 5.83 -3.77 -12.14
CA GLY A 173 6.94 -3.75 -13.09
C GLY A 173 6.62 -2.94 -14.34
N LEU A 174 5.44 -3.15 -14.92
CA LEU A 174 4.98 -2.40 -16.10
C LEU A 174 4.77 -0.91 -15.80
N GLY A 175 4.36 -0.55 -14.58
CA GLY A 175 4.22 0.84 -14.16
C GLY A 175 5.51 1.66 -14.20
N GLN A 176 6.67 0.98 -14.10
CA GLN A 176 7.99 1.62 -14.18
C GLN A 176 8.47 1.84 -15.63
N VAL A 177 7.90 1.12 -16.61
CA VAL A 177 8.13 1.37 -18.04
C VAL A 177 7.59 2.75 -18.37
N LYS A 178 8.23 3.50 -19.27
CA LYS A 178 7.75 4.83 -19.70
C LYS A 178 6.72 4.75 -20.83
N GLY A 179 5.90 5.79 -20.97
CA GLY A 179 5.01 6.00 -22.11
C GLY A 179 3.57 5.50 -21.93
N ASP A 180 2.73 5.88 -22.89
CA ASP A 180 1.27 5.77 -22.82
C ASP A 180 0.74 4.37 -23.19
N GLU A 181 1.57 3.56 -23.85
CA GLU A 181 1.23 2.20 -24.23
C GLU A 181 0.90 1.33 -22.99
N VAL A 182 1.57 1.61 -21.87
CA VAL A 182 1.26 0.98 -20.58
C VAL A 182 -0.18 1.25 -20.16
N ALA A 183 -0.63 2.51 -20.26
CA ALA A 183 -2.00 2.85 -19.91
C ALA A 183 -3.01 2.21 -20.85
N THR A 184 -2.75 2.24 -22.15
CA THR A 184 -3.60 1.59 -23.16
C THR A 184 -3.76 0.09 -22.86
N PHE A 185 -2.66 -0.59 -22.56
CA PHE A 185 -2.69 -2.01 -22.18
C PHE A 185 -3.46 -2.25 -20.88
N LEU A 186 -3.14 -1.54 -19.80
CA LEU A 186 -3.79 -1.74 -18.50
C LEU A 186 -5.29 -1.44 -18.55
N LEU A 187 -5.71 -0.40 -19.27
CA LEU A 187 -7.12 -0.05 -19.46
C LEU A 187 -7.85 -1.13 -20.28
N SER A 188 -7.21 -1.69 -21.31
CA SER A 188 -7.81 -2.80 -22.11
C SER A 188 -8.05 -4.07 -21.28
N ARG A 189 -7.24 -4.31 -20.24
CA ARG A 189 -7.36 -5.45 -19.32
C ARG A 189 -8.12 -5.13 -18.03
N TRP A 190 -8.54 -3.89 -17.85
CA TRP A 190 -9.07 -3.39 -16.58
C TRP A 190 -10.24 -4.21 -16.04
N ARG A 191 -11.17 -4.60 -16.92
CA ARG A 191 -12.38 -5.35 -16.56
C ARG A 191 -12.10 -6.79 -16.13
N THR A 192 -10.95 -7.36 -16.49
CA THR A 192 -10.58 -8.73 -16.13
C THR A 192 -9.71 -8.80 -14.86
N MET A 193 -9.28 -7.65 -14.33
CA MET A 193 -8.43 -7.56 -13.15
C MET A 193 -9.25 -7.66 -11.85
N THR A 194 -8.71 -8.39 -10.86
CA THR A 194 -9.25 -8.38 -9.49
C THR A 194 -9.08 -6.99 -8.85
N PRO A 195 -9.76 -6.68 -7.73
CA PRO A 195 -9.58 -5.42 -7.02
C PRO A 195 -8.13 -5.14 -6.60
N ALA A 196 -7.36 -6.15 -6.18
CA ALA A 196 -5.97 -5.97 -5.79
C ALA A 196 -5.09 -5.60 -7.00
N VAL A 197 -5.28 -6.28 -8.14
CA VAL A 197 -4.53 -5.99 -9.38
C VAL A 197 -4.91 -4.61 -9.94
N ARG A 198 -6.19 -4.21 -9.89
CA ARG A 198 -6.63 -2.85 -10.24
C ARG A 198 -6.03 -1.79 -9.33
N SER A 199 -5.81 -2.10 -8.05
CA SER A 199 -5.13 -1.19 -7.12
C SER A 199 -3.72 -0.85 -7.60
N GLU A 200 -2.94 -1.87 -7.97
CA GLU A 200 -1.61 -1.69 -8.55
C GLU A 200 -1.65 -1.00 -9.91
N ALA A 201 -2.66 -1.33 -10.74
CA ALA A 201 -2.80 -0.73 -12.07
C ALA A 201 -3.07 0.77 -11.98
N GLY A 202 -3.91 1.22 -11.05
CA GLY A 202 -4.10 2.65 -10.84
C GLY A 202 -2.83 3.36 -10.36
N TYR A 203 -2.02 2.76 -9.49
CA TYR A 203 -0.72 3.35 -9.13
C TYR A 203 0.22 3.46 -10.35
N ALA A 204 0.26 2.46 -11.22
CA ALA A 204 1.02 2.49 -12.48
C ALA A 204 0.52 3.57 -13.46
N LEU A 205 -0.80 3.83 -13.47
CA LEU A 205 -1.44 4.85 -14.28
C LEU A 205 -1.26 6.27 -13.71
N GLU A 206 -1.15 6.42 -12.39
CA GLU A 206 -0.88 7.70 -11.73
C GLU A 206 0.57 8.16 -11.84
N ALA A 207 1.50 7.24 -12.08
CA ALA A 207 2.93 7.52 -12.15
C ALA A 207 3.30 8.52 -13.26
N ASP A 208 2.45 8.69 -14.28
CA ASP A 208 2.65 9.61 -15.40
C ASP A 208 1.39 10.46 -15.66
N PRO A 209 1.49 11.80 -15.71
CA PRO A 209 0.37 12.67 -16.05
C PRO A 209 -0.34 12.32 -17.38
N SER A 210 0.39 11.86 -18.40
CA SER A 210 -0.23 11.47 -19.69
C SER A 210 -1.20 10.30 -19.52
N ARG A 211 -0.82 9.31 -18.71
CA ARG A 211 -1.65 8.14 -18.38
C ARG A 211 -2.86 8.51 -17.56
N ALA A 212 -2.72 9.42 -16.59
CA ALA A 212 -3.86 9.91 -15.82
C ALA A 212 -4.93 10.59 -16.71
N ARG A 213 -4.51 11.29 -17.80
CA ARG A 213 -5.44 11.83 -18.81
C ARG A 213 -6.17 10.74 -19.59
N LEU A 214 -5.50 9.62 -19.87
CA LEU A 214 -6.11 8.44 -20.50
C LEU A 214 -7.11 7.74 -19.58
N VAL A 215 -6.83 7.64 -18.27
CA VAL A 215 -7.80 7.12 -17.29
C VAL A 215 -9.08 7.95 -17.30
N LEU A 216 -8.96 9.28 -17.20
CA LEU A 216 -10.12 10.18 -17.23
C LEU A 216 -10.87 10.13 -18.57
N LYS A 217 -10.17 9.85 -19.68
CA LYS A 217 -10.80 9.62 -20.99
C LYS A 217 -11.58 8.30 -20.98
N ALA A 218 -10.97 7.20 -20.55
CA ALA A 218 -11.61 5.89 -20.47
C ALA A 218 -12.83 5.88 -19.54
N ILE A 219 -12.83 6.69 -18.47
CA ILE A 219 -14.00 6.89 -17.62
C ILE A 219 -15.10 7.67 -18.36
N LYS A 220 -14.73 8.78 -19.02
CA LYS A 220 -15.68 9.60 -19.79
C LYS A 220 -16.34 8.80 -20.92
N ASP A 221 -15.59 7.91 -21.55
CA ASP A 221 -16.05 7.08 -22.67
C ASP A 221 -16.66 5.75 -22.20
N GLU A 222 -16.83 5.56 -20.89
CA GLU A 222 -17.42 4.37 -20.26
C GLU A 222 -16.69 3.04 -20.53
N GLU A 223 -15.44 3.10 -21.01
CA GLU A 223 -14.57 1.93 -21.18
C GLU A 223 -14.28 1.29 -19.81
N ILE A 224 -14.06 2.11 -18.79
CA ILE A 224 -13.95 1.71 -17.39
C ILE A 224 -14.91 2.51 -16.52
N GLN A 225 -15.42 1.91 -15.45
CA GLN A 225 -16.36 2.59 -14.56
C GLN A 225 -15.63 3.27 -13.41
N ALA A 226 -15.93 4.53 -13.10
CA ALA A 226 -15.26 5.29 -12.04
C ALA A 226 -15.26 4.59 -10.66
N TRP A 227 -16.30 3.79 -10.35
CA TRP A 227 -16.39 3.04 -9.09
C TRP A 227 -15.35 1.92 -8.94
N THR A 228 -14.67 1.56 -10.02
CA THR A 228 -13.60 0.55 -10.00
C THR A 228 -12.26 1.11 -9.54
N LEU A 229 -12.13 2.45 -9.49
CA LEU A 229 -10.99 3.10 -8.86
C LEU A 229 -11.17 3.10 -7.34
N ASN A 230 -10.10 2.79 -6.60
CA ASN A 230 -10.10 2.92 -5.16
C ASN A 230 -10.05 4.40 -4.74
N PHE A 231 -10.28 4.66 -3.45
CA PHE A 231 -10.30 6.01 -2.90
C PHE A 231 -9.00 6.78 -3.15
N SER A 232 -7.85 6.15 -2.92
CA SER A 232 -6.54 6.76 -3.14
C SER A 232 -6.37 7.20 -4.60
N GLN A 233 -6.84 6.39 -5.55
CA GLN A 233 -6.70 6.66 -6.97
C GLN A 233 -7.59 7.81 -7.44
N LYS A 234 -8.86 7.80 -7.02
CA LYS A 234 -9.77 8.93 -7.28
C LYS A 234 -9.21 10.22 -6.70
N ARG A 235 -8.66 10.15 -5.48
CA ARG A 235 -8.08 11.30 -4.81
C ARG A 235 -6.83 11.82 -5.53
N ALA A 236 -5.95 10.94 -6.01
CA ALA A 236 -4.77 11.34 -6.77
C ALA A 236 -5.13 12.10 -8.06
N LEU A 237 -6.23 11.73 -8.72
CA LEU A 237 -6.76 12.43 -9.89
C LEU A 237 -7.36 13.80 -9.50
N ILE A 238 -8.19 13.83 -8.44
CA ILE A 238 -8.83 15.06 -7.92
C ILE A 238 -7.82 16.06 -7.35
N MET A 239 -6.67 15.60 -6.85
CA MET A 239 -5.62 16.45 -6.28
C MET A 239 -4.41 16.61 -7.20
N ASN A 240 -4.56 16.27 -8.48
CA ASN A 240 -3.45 16.29 -9.41
C ASN A 240 -2.86 17.70 -9.56
N LYS A 241 -1.52 17.78 -9.65
CA LYS A 241 -0.79 19.03 -9.85
C LYS A 241 -1.15 19.70 -11.19
N ASP A 242 -1.48 18.90 -12.20
CA ASP A 242 -1.91 19.37 -13.50
C ASP A 242 -3.36 19.88 -13.42
N PRO A 243 -3.62 21.18 -13.64
CA PRO A 243 -4.96 21.74 -13.54
C PRO A 243 -5.98 21.09 -14.48
N GLU A 244 -5.57 20.60 -15.65
CA GLU A 244 -6.49 19.99 -16.60
C GLU A 244 -6.97 18.62 -16.10
N ILE A 245 -6.04 17.80 -15.61
CA ILE A 245 -6.36 16.50 -15.01
C ILE A 245 -7.26 16.72 -13.81
N ARG A 246 -6.90 17.66 -12.95
CA ARG A 246 -7.63 17.98 -11.74
C ARG A 246 -9.07 18.41 -12.04
N ASN A 247 -9.26 19.37 -12.95
CA ASN A 247 -10.59 19.88 -13.31
C ASN A 247 -11.47 18.79 -13.97
N ARG A 248 -10.89 17.95 -14.83
CA ARG A 248 -11.61 16.82 -15.43
C ARG A 248 -11.98 15.76 -14.38
N ALA A 249 -11.09 15.50 -13.42
CA ALA A 249 -11.34 14.58 -12.33
C ALA A 249 -12.49 15.07 -11.43
N HIS A 250 -12.51 16.36 -11.06
CA HIS A 250 -13.64 16.97 -10.35
C HIS A 250 -14.95 16.73 -11.11
N ALA A 251 -14.99 16.99 -12.42
CA ALA A 251 -16.19 16.82 -13.23
C ALA A 251 -16.67 15.36 -13.37
N LEU A 252 -15.75 14.38 -13.34
CA LEU A 252 -16.06 12.97 -13.60
C LEU A 252 -16.18 12.09 -12.36
N LEU A 253 -15.52 12.47 -11.25
CA LEU A 253 -15.33 11.61 -10.08
C LEU A 253 -16.01 12.14 -8.82
N GLU A 254 -16.29 13.44 -8.74
CA GLU A 254 -17.06 13.99 -7.63
C GLU A 254 -18.55 13.76 -7.91
N GLU A 255 -19.21 13.10 -6.95
CA GLU A 255 -20.65 12.87 -7.01
C GLU A 255 -21.37 14.22 -6.80
N GLN A 256 -22.38 14.50 -7.64
CA GLN A 256 -23.09 15.77 -7.60
C GLN A 256 -23.97 15.87 -6.33
N PRO A 257 -24.12 17.06 -5.72
CA PRO A 257 -25.13 17.30 -4.71
C PRO A 257 -26.51 16.89 -5.22
N GLY A 258 -27.23 16.02 -4.50
CA GLY A 258 -28.51 15.42 -4.92
C GLY A 258 -28.43 13.92 -5.25
N GLU A 259 -27.27 13.42 -5.69
CA GLU A 259 -27.10 11.97 -5.92
C GLU A 259 -26.92 11.20 -4.62
N ARG A 260 -26.16 11.77 -3.67
CA ARG A 260 -25.98 11.18 -2.34
C ARG A 260 -27.27 11.09 -1.56
N GLU A 261 -28.13 12.10 -1.65
CA GLU A 261 -29.43 12.13 -0.99
C GLU A 261 -30.32 10.99 -1.50
N LYS A 262 -30.24 10.64 -2.78
CA LYS A 262 -30.94 9.46 -3.34
C LYS A 262 -30.37 8.16 -2.77
N VAL A 263 -29.04 8.07 -2.61
CA VAL A 263 -28.40 6.89 -1.99
C VAL A 263 -28.82 6.75 -0.54
N VAL A 264 -28.78 7.83 0.25
CA VAL A 264 -29.26 7.85 1.63
C VAL A 264 -30.72 7.41 1.70
N LYS A 265 -31.59 7.96 0.85
CA LYS A 265 -33.00 7.56 0.77
C LYS A 265 -33.17 6.07 0.47
N ARG A 266 -32.42 5.52 -0.48
CA ARG A 266 -32.44 4.08 -0.79
C ARG A 266 -32.01 3.23 0.41
N TYR A 267 -31.00 3.69 1.14
CA TYR A 267 -30.45 2.98 2.28
C TYR A 267 -31.23 3.18 3.58
N GLN A 268 -32.25 4.05 3.62
CA GLN A 268 -33.16 4.14 4.76
C GLN A 268 -33.79 2.80 5.13
N ALA A 269 -33.99 1.91 4.14
CA ALA A 269 -34.46 0.53 4.37
C ALA A 269 -33.55 -0.28 5.33
N ALA A 270 -32.28 0.08 5.48
CA ALA A 270 -31.38 -0.54 6.45
C ALA A 270 -31.76 -0.23 7.91
N LEU A 271 -32.47 0.88 8.16
CA LEU A 271 -32.93 1.28 9.48
C LEU A 271 -34.11 0.43 9.97
N ASP A 272 -34.92 -0.07 9.05
CA ASP A 272 -36.07 -0.92 9.32
C ASP A 272 -35.72 -2.42 9.30
N SER A 273 -34.52 -2.76 8.83
CA SER A 273 -34.04 -4.14 8.71
C SER A 273 -33.46 -4.67 10.02
N ASN A 274 -33.68 -5.95 10.31
CA ASN A 274 -33.04 -6.61 11.44
C ASN A 274 -31.55 -6.85 11.15
N GLY A 275 -30.70 -6.02 11.73
CA GLY A 275 -29.25 -6.17 11.67
C GLY A 275 -28.71 -7.22 12.66
N ASP A 276 -27.64 -7.90 12.27
CA ASP A 276 -26.86 -8.83 13.10
C ASP A 276 -25.47 -8.25 13.40
N ALA A 277 -25.12 -8.15 14.68
CA ALA A 277 -23.87 -7.55 15.11
C ALA A 277 -22.63 -8.36 14.70
N ALA A 278 -22.71 -9.69 14.65
CA ALA A 278 -21.58 -10.54 14.27
C ALA A 278 -21.29 -10.43 12.77
N ARG A 279 -22.33 -10.36 11.93
CA ARG A 279 -22.16 -10.04 10.50
C ARG A 279 -21.68 -8.60 10.30
N GLY A 280 -22.17 -7.66 11.10
CA GLY A 280 -21.73 -6.26 11.08
C GLY A 280 -20.25 -6.10 11.41
N GLU A 281 -19.73 -6.89 12.35
CA GLU A 281 -18.30 -6.93 12.66
C GLU A 281 -17.44 -7.33 11.44
N GLN A 282 -17.92 -8.28 10.62
CA GLN A 282 -17.23 -8.67 9.40
C GLN A 282 -17.19 -7.54 8.37
N VAL A 283 -18.30 -6.80 8.22
CA VAL A 283 -18.37 -5.60 7.37
C VAL A 283 -17.39 -4.54 7.88
N PHE A 284 -17.38 -4.26 9.20
CA PHE A 284 -16.45 -3.33 9.82
C PHE A 284 -14.99 -3.74 9.55
N LYS A 285 -14.62 -5.01 9.77
CA LYS A 285 -13.26 -5.51 9.52
C LYS A 285 -12.84 -5.32 8.07
N ARG A 286 -13.73 -5.61 7.11
CA ARG A 286 -13.45 -5.50 5.68
C ARG A 286 -13.32 -4.06 5.18
N VAL A 287 -14.19 -3.17 5.68
CA VAL A 287 -14.40 -1.84 5.07
C VAL A 287 -13.90 -0.72 5.99
N CYS A 288 -14.35 -0.69 7.23
CA CYS A 288 -14.13 0.44 8.14
C CYS A 288 -12.78 0.38 8.88
N SER A 289 -12.29 -0.83 9.16
CA SER A 289 -11.10 -1.04 10.01
C SER A 289 -9.79 -0.49 9.41
N LYS A 290 -9.80 -0.22 8.10
CA LYS A 290 -8.70 0.41 7.37
C LYS A 290 -8.45 1.85 7.81
N CYS A 291 -9.46 2.53 8.38
CA CYS A 291 -9.34 3.91 8.82
C CYS A 291 -9.81 4.13 10.26
N HIS A 292 -10.73 3.29 10.75
CA HIS A 292 -11.36 3.45 12.05
C HIS A 292 -11.01 2.33 13.00
N LYS A 293 -10.97 2.67 14.29
CA LYS A 293 -10.84 1.72 15.39
C LYS A 293 -12.20 1.47 16.02
N LYS A 294 -12.45 0.24 16.48
CA LYS A 294 -13.52 -0.12 17.43
C LYS A 294 -13.07 -1.33 18.22
N ASN A 295 -13.23 -1.31 19.55
CA ASN A 295 -12.92 -2.42 20.44
C ASN A 295 -11.51 -3.03 20.23
N GLY A 296 -10.51 -2.16 19.97
CA GLY A 296 -9.12 -2.57 19.74
C GLY A 296 -8.79 -3.04 18.32
N VAL A 297 -9.78 -3.20 17.43
CA VAL A 297 -9.60 -3.62 16.03
C VAL A 297 -9.57 -2.39 15.11
N GLY A 298 -8.65 -2.39 14.15
CA GLY A 298 -8.49 -1.33 13.14
C GLY A 298 -7.40 -0.33 13.48
N VAL A 299 -7.41 0.82 12.80
CA VAL A 299 -6.39 1.87 12.93
C VAL A 299 -7.01 3.22 13.25
N GLU A 300 -6.19 4.16 13.70
CA GLU A 300 -6.65 5.50 14.11
C GLU A 300 -6.30 6.52 13.02
N VAL A 301 -7.08 6.54 11.94
CA VAL A 301 -7.00 7.57 10.88
C VAL A 301 -8.21 8.49 10.99
N GLY A 302 -9.41 7.89 11.05
CA GLY A 302 -10.66 8.53 11.39
C GLY A 302 -11.01 8.34 12.88
N PRO A 303 -12.15 8.89 13.34
CA PRO A 303 -12.62 8.75 14.72
C PRO A 303 -12.75 7.31 15.20
N ASP A 304 -12.50 7.08 16.50
CA ASP A 304 -12.79 5.80 17.14
C ASP A 304 -14.31 5.56 17.15
N LEU A 305 -14.77 4.53 16.43
CA LEU A 305 -16.18 4.15 16.32
C LEU A 305 -16.69 3.37 17.55
N GLY A 306 -15.83 3.07 18.52
CA GLY A 306 -16.26 2.71 19.86
C GLY A 306 -17.01 3.84 20.57
N THR A 307 -16.79 5.10 20.17
CA THR A 307 -17.44 6.27 20.80
C THR A 307 -18.84 6.56 20.28
N VAL A 308 -19.24 5.96 19.15
CA VAL A 308 -20.51 6.28 18.48
C VAL A 308 -21.67 5.36 18.88
N GLN A 309 -21.47 4.50 19.88
CA GLN A 309 -22.45 3.48 20.31
C GLN A 309 -23.83 4.07 20.67
N ASN A 310 -23.84 5.28 21.22
CA ASN A 310 -25.08 5.97 21.63
C ASN A 310 -25.62 6.93 20.56
N ARG A 311 -25.02 7.00 19.37
CA ARG A 311 -25.52 7.87 18.30
C ARG A 311 -26.72 7.18 17.61
N PRO A 312 -27.79 7.93 17.29
CA PRO A 312 -28.92 7.39 16.53
C PRO A 312 -28.47 6.77 15.19
N THR A 313 -28.97 5.58 14.88
CA THR A 313 -28.65 4.88 13.63
C THR A 313 -28.96 5.67 12.35
N PRO A 314 -29.99 6.52 12.27
CA PRO A 314 -30.21 7.35 11.08
C PRO A 314 -29.08 8.37 10.85
N LEU A 315 -28.52 8.94 11.93
CA LEU A 315 -27.39 9.86 11.83
C LEU A 315 -26.10 9.13 11.45
N LEU A 316 -25.89 7.92 11.99
CA LEU A 316 -24.76 7.08 11.59
C LEU A 316 -24.84 6.68 10.11
N LEU A 317 -26.03 6.35 9.62
CA LEU A 317 -26.25 6.05 8.21
C LEU A 317 -25.89 7.24 7.32
N GLU A 318 -26.33 8.43 7.70
CA GLU A 318 -26.02 9.66 6.97
C GLU A 318 -24.52 9.99 7.02
N ASP A 319 -23.88 9.90 8.19
CA ASP A 319 -22.43 10.12 8.34
C ASP A 319 -21.62 9.15 7.46
N VAL A 320 -22.06 7.88 7.35
CA VAL A 320 -21.40 6.86 6.53
C VAL A 320 -21.58 7.11 5.03
N LEU A 321 -22.76 7.55 4.61
CA LEU A 321 -23.08 7.74 3.20
C LEU A 321 -22.78 9.16 2.69
N MET A 322 -22.61 10.15 3.58
CA MET A 322 -22.31 11.54 3.24
C MET A 322 -21.16 12.08 4.09
N PRO A 323 -19.96 11.47 4.04
CA PRO A 323 -18.88 11.78 4.98
C PRO A 323 -18.32 13.20 4.86
N SER A 324 -18.59 13.91 3.76
CA SER A 324 -18.18 15.32 3.57
C SER A 324 -19.23 16.32 4.06
N LYS A 325 -20.43 15.87 4.45
CA LYS A 325 -21.49 16.77 4.97
C LYS A 325 -21.15 17.31 6.35
N SER A 326 -20.49 16.50 7.17
CA SER A 326 -19.96 16.92 8.47
C SER A 326 -18.66 16.17 8.73
N ILE A 327 -17.56 16.92 8.89
CA ILE A 327 -16.25 16.36 9.20
C ILE A 327 -15.99 16.60 10.68
N ALA A 328 -15.71 15.54 11.42
CA ALA A 328 -15.40 15.64 12.85
C ALA A 328 -14.13 16.48 13.06
N GLN A 329 -14.18 17.36 14.06
CA GLN A 329 -13.03 18.20 14.42
C GLN A 329 -11.80 17.32 14.74
N LYS A 330 -10.61 17.73 14.29
CA LYS A 330 -9.34 17.00 14.36
C LYS A 330 -9.21 15.84 13.37
N TYR A 331 -10.22 15.59 12.54
CA TYR A 331 -10.21 14.58 11.48
C TYR A 331 -10.33 15.18 10.08
N GLU A 332 -10.14 16.49 9.96
CA GLU A 332 -10.03 17.18 8.69
C GLU A 332 -8.83 16.62 7.91
N ALA A 333 -9.05 16.32 6.63
CA ALA A 333 -7.97 16.03 5.72
C ALA A 333 -7.20 17.32 5.43
N TYR A 334 -5.88 17.26 5.47
CA TYR A 334 -5.00 18.35 5.08
C TYR A 334 -4.22 17.97 3.84
N VAL A 335 -4.12 18.91 2.91
CA VAL A 335 -3.26 18.85 1.74
C VAL A 335 -2.00 19.63 2.04
N VAL A 336 -0.85 19.00 1.82
CA VAL A 336 0.48 19.55 2.04
C VAL A 336 1.27 19.47 0.74
N GLU A 337 1.47 20.63 0.12
CA GLU A 337 2.35 20.81 -1.02
C GLU A 337 3.77 21.06 -0.53
N THR A 338 4.75 20.37 -1.09
CA THR A 338 6.17 20.52 -0.73
C THR A 338 6.95 21.32 -1.78
N PHE A 339 8.07 21.93 -1.39
CA PHE A 339 8.95 22.64 -2.33
C PHE A 339 9.55 21.73 -3.41
N SER A 340 9.66 20.43 -3.14
CA SER A 340 10.05 19.42 -4.13
C SER A 340 8.94 19.09 -5.15
N GLY A 341 7.79 19.75 -5.07
CA GLY A 341 6.65 19.54 -5.96
C GLY A 341 5.76 18.34 -5.59
N GLY A 342 5.95 17.74 -4.42
CA GLY A 342 5.10 16.67 -3.91
C GLY A 342 3.80 17.22 -3.33
N ILE A 343 2.69 16.49 -3.50
CA ILE A 343 1.41 16.77 -2.86
C ILE A 343 1.08 15.58 -1.97
N ASN A 344 0.92 15.83 -0.68
CA ASN A 344 0.59 14.82 0.31
C ASN A 344 -0.75 15.17 0.94
N GLU A 345 -1.58 14.16 1.18
CA GLU A 345 -2.85 14.34 1.85
C GLU A 345 -3.06 13.26 2.90
N GLY A 346 -3.67 13.66 4.01
CA GLY A 346 -4.12 12.77 5.05
C GLY A 346 -4.71 13.53 6.22
N VAL A 347 -5.21 12.80 7.20
CA VAL A 347 -5.70 13.40 8.45
C VAL A 347 -4.51 13.86 9.28
N LEU A 348 -4.56 15.08 9.79
CA LEU A 348 -3.47 15.62 10.62
C LEU A 348 -3.29 14.75 11.88
N GLY A 349 -2.06 14.30 12.10
CA GLY A 349 -1.64 13.50 13.24
C GLY A 349 -0.75 14.31 14.19
N SER A 350 0.33 13.69 14.66
CA SER A 350 1.29 14.34 15.55
C SER A 350 1.94 15.56 14.88
N GLN A 351 2.17 16.60 15.68
CA GLN A 351 2.84 17.82 15.26
C GLN A 351 3.93 18.15 16.26
N THR A 352 5.09 18.53 15.74
CA THR A 352 6.23 19.03 16.52
C THR A 352 6.66 20.40 15.98
N PRO A 353 7.59 21.10 16.64
CA PRO A 353 8.18 22.32 16.08
C PRO A 353 8.87 22.12 14.73
N THR A 354 9.26 20.90 14.37
CA THR A 354 10.04 20.62 13.15
C THR A 354 9.31 19.77 12.12
N THR A 355 8.27 19.04 12.50
CA THR A 355 7.54 18.10 11.63
C THR A 355 6.03 18.16 11.82
N ILE A 356 5.31 17.74 10.79
CA ILE A 356 3.90 17.32 10.87
C ILE A 356 3.78 15.88 10.37
N THR A 357 2.81 15.15 10.90
CA THR A 357 2.47 13.80 10.45
C THR A 357 1.10 13.80 9.81
N LEU A 358 0.96 13.25 8.61
CA LEU A 358 -0.33 12.95 7.99
C LEU A 358 -0.62 11.45 8.13
N ARG A 359 -1.79 11.11 8.63
CA ARG A 359 -2.31 9.74 8.75
C ARG A 359 -3.13 9.41 7.51
N LYS A 360 -2.92 8.21 6.96
CA LYS A 360 -3.60 7.68 5.78
C LYS A 360 -4.15 6.29 6.07
N GLU A 361 -4.99 5.79 5.17
CA GLU A 361 -5.56 4.43 5.18
C GLU A 361 -4.52 3.36 5.56
N GLU A 362 -4.97 2.32 6.26
CA GLU A 362 -4.17 1.23 6.83
C GLU A 362 -3.14 1.68 7.87
N GLY A 363 -3.32 2.88 8.44
CA GLY A 363 -2.44 3.43 9.47
C GLY A 363 -1.10 3.93 8.92
N LYS A 364 -0.98 4.09 7.60
CA LYS A 364 0.20 4.67 6.96
C LYS A 364 0.40 6.10 7.45
N GLN A 365 1.65 6.48 7.71
CA GLN A 365 2.00 7.82 8.16
C GLN A 365 3.01 8.46 7.22
N ILE A 366 2.79 9.73 6.90
CA ILE A 366 3.74 10.56 6.16
C ILE A 366 4.24 11.64 7.11
N ILE A 367 5.53 11.59 7.44
CA ILE A 367 6.18 12.62 8.25
C ILE A 367 6.81 13.64 7.31
N ILE A 368 6.37 14.89 7.43
CA ILE A 368 6.78 16.01 6.58
C ILE A 368 7.52 17.04 7.43
N PRO A 369 8.81 17.30 7.17
CA PRO A 369 9.52 18.42 7.78
C PRO A 369 8.84 19.73 7.43
N ARG A 370 8.61 20.60 8.43
CA ARG A 370 7.94 21.89 8.22
C ARG A 370 8.67 22.78 7.22
N LYS A 371 10.01 22.71 7.18
CA LYS A 371 10.86 23.41 6.21
C LYS A 371 10.61 22.98 4.75
N ASP A 372 10.06 21.79 4.53
CA ASP A 372 9.76 21.27 3.18
C ASP A 372 8.37 21.72 2.70
N ILE A 373 7.53 22.28 3.58
CA ILE A 373 6.14 22.67 3.28
C ILE A 373 6.14 23.99 2.50
N LYS A 374 5.63 23.93 1.27
CA LYS A 374 5.33 25.09 0.44
C LYS A 374 3.96 25.68 0.78
N ARG A 375 2.94 24.81 0.93
CA ARG A 375 1.57 25.22 1.24
C ARG A 375 0.88 24.10 2.02
N MET A 376 0.05 24.47 2.99
CA MET A 376 -0.80 23.54 3.73
C MET A 376 -2.20 24.13 3.88
N TYR A 377 -3.24 23.34 3.59
CA TYR A 377 -4.64 23.76 3.72
C TYR A 377 -5.54 22.56 4.00
N ALA A 378 -6.69 22.80 4.62
CA ALA A 378 -7.72 21.78 4.80
C ALA A 378 -8.38 21.46 3.46
N ALA A 379 -8.63 20.18 3.20
CA ALA A 379 -9.36 19.74 2.00
C ALA A 379 -10.86 20.03 2.16
N ASN A 380 -11.53 20.29 1.04
CA ASN A 380 -12.99 20.47 1.02
C ASN A 380 -13.76 19.14 1.11
N LEU A 381 -13.09 18.01 0.92
CA LEU A 381 -13.68 16.68 0.94
C LEU A 381 -13.14 15.88 2.12
N SER A 382 -13.97 14.98 2.63
CA SER A 382 -13.57 14.06 3.70
C SER A 382 -12.48 13.09 3.26
N ALA A 383 -11.64 12.68 4.22
CA ALA A 383 -10.72 11.56 4.05
C ALA A 383 -11.46 10.21 3.96
N MET A 384 -12.73 10.15 4.37
CA MET A 384 -13.56 8.96 4.28
C MET A 384 -14.16 8.83 2.86
N PRO A 385 -14.13 7.63 2.24
CA PRO A 385 -14.70 7.41 0.91
C PRO A 385 -16.21 7.66 0.89
N ALA A 386 -16.71 8.33 -0.17
CA ALA A 386 -18.13 8.63 -0.31
C ALA A 386 -18.95 7.49 -0.95
N ASP A 387 -18.30 6.46 -1.50
CA ASP A 387 -18.91 5.40 -2.31
C ASP A 387 -19.01 4.04 -1.60
N LEU A 388 -19.12 4.07 -0.27
CA LEU A 388 -19.17 2.85 0.55
C LEU A 388 -20.38 1.96 0.25
N GLU A 389 -21.49 2.52 -0.25
CA GLU A 389 -22.66 1.75 -0.71
C GLU A 389 -22.33 0.78 -1.84
N LYS A 390 -21.23 0.98 -2.57
CA LYS A 390 -20.79 0.08 -3.66
C LYS A 390 -20.11 -1.18 -3.11
N GLN A 391 -19.75 -1.18 -1.82
CA GLN A 391 -19.09 -2.29 -1.12
C GLN A 391 -19.93 -2.89 0.02
N VAL A 392 -20.99 -2.17 0.42
CA VAL A 392 -21.87 -2.49 1.54
C VAL A 392 -23.31 -2.41 1.05
N ASP A 393 -23.98 -3.55 0.87
CA ASP A 393 -25.40 -3.57 0.51
C ASP A 393 -26.30 -3.12 1.69
N ILE A 394 -27.61 -3.06 1.48
CA ILE A 394 -28.57 -2.57 2.47
C ILE A 394 -28.59 -3.44 3.74
N GLN A 395 -28.54 -4.78 3.60
CA GLN A 395 -28.55 -5.68 4.75
C GLN A 395 -27.22 -5.61 5.50
N GLN A 396 -26.10 -5.55 4.78
CA GLN A 396 -24.77 -5.33 5.36
C GLN A 396 -24.68 -3.99 6.08
N MET A 397 -25.38 -2.96 5.60
CA MET A 397 -25.48 -1.68 6.30
C MET A 397 -26.28 -1.81 7.59
N ALA A 398 -27.42 -2.54 7.58
CA ALA A 398 -28.20 -2.80 8.79
C ALA A 398 -27.38 -3.56 9.84
N ASP A 399 -26.68 -4.61 9.41
CA ASP A 399 -25.75 -5.39 10.23
C ASP A 399 -24.63 -4.49 10.80
N LEU A 400 -24.02 -3.64 9.97
CA LEU A 400 -22.99 -2.69 10.38
C LEU A 400 -23.51 -1.70 11.43
N LEU A 401 -24.67 -1.06 11.19
CA LEU A 401 -25.29 -0.13 12.14
C LEU A 401 -25.60 -0.81 13.47
N LYS A 402 -26.06 -2.07 13.44
CA LYS A 402 -26.26 -2.87 14.66
C LYS A 402 -24.96 -3.10 15.41
N PHE A 403 -23.88 -3.45 14.71
CA PHE A 403 -22.56 -3.63 15.32
C PHE A 403 -22.01 -2.33 15.91
N LEU A 404 -22.12 -1.21 15.19
CA LEU A 404 -21.60 0.09 15.64
C LEU A 404 -22.26 0.57 16.93
N THR A 405 -23.56 0.28 17.11
CA THR A 405 -24.35 0.61 18.30
C THR A 405 -24.23 -0.41 19.44
N THR A 406 -23.50 -1.52 19.23
CA THR A 406 -23.23 -2.52 20.28
C THR A 406 -21.99 -2.13 21.10
N ARG A 407 -22.01 -2.47 22.40
CA ARG A 407 -20.91 -2.20 23.35
C ARG A 407 -19.62 -2.93 23.01
#